data_AF-A0A920T5V9-F1
#
_entry.id   AF-A0A920T5V9-F1
#
_cell.length_a   1.000
_cell.length_b   1.000
_cell.length_c   1.000
_cell.angle_alpha   90.00
_cell.angle_beta   90.00
_cell.angle_gamma   90.00
#
_symmetry.space_group_name_H-M   'P 1'
#
loop_
_entity.id
_entity.type
_entity.pdbx_description
1 polymer ?
#
loop_
_entity_poly.entity_id
_entity_poly.type
_entity_poly.pdbx_seq_one_letter_code
_entity_poly.pdbx_strand_id
1 'polypeptide(L)' 'MISQLWKKYPVPIATQNASPPCKDSAVHITQKSGGDGAFREAVEWILSEQGRLDSIISDLKQNIQNQ' A
#
# COMPACT_ATOMS: atom_id res chain seq x y z
N MET A 1 7.94 -20.69 0.99
CA MET A 1 9.18 -20.01 1.45
C MET A 1 9.23 -18.52 1.11
N ILE A 2 8.43 -18.00 0.16
CA ILE A 2 8.43 -16.56 -0.23
C ILE A 2 7.53 -15.68 0.68
N SER A 3 6.56 -16.25 1.41
CA SER A 3 5.52 -15.47 2.13
C SER A 3 5.98 -14.73 3.40
N GLN A 4 7.25 -14.79 3.80
CA GLN A 4 7.74 -14.15 5.04
C GLN A 4 8.86 -13.11 4.79
N LEU A 5 9.38 -12.99 3.56
CA LEU A 5 10.51 -12.13 3.24
C LEU A 5 10.19 -10.62 3.35
N TRP A 6 8.96 -10.24 3.03
CA TRP A 6 8.48 -8.86 2.99
C TRP A 6 8.32 -8.25 4.40
N LYS A 7 8.30 -9.06 5.46
CA LYS A 7 8.37 -8.58 6.84
C LYS A 7 9.74 -8.01 7.22
N LYS A 8 10.79 -8.31 6.45
CA LYS A 8 12.18 -7.97 6.77
C LYS A 8 12.84 -7.02 5.76
N TYR A 9 12.27 -6.86 4.57
CA TYR A 9 12.85 -6.08 3.49
C TYR A 9 11.87 -5.01 2.96
N PRO A 10 12.37 -3.86 2.48
CA PRO A 10 11.53 -2.85 1.85
C PRO A 10 10.74 -3.45 0.68
N VAL A 11 9.48 -3.02 0.54
CA VAL A 11 8.62 -3.40 -0.59
C VAL A 11 8.68 -2.27 -1.62
N PRO A 12 9.34 -2.47 -2.78
CA PRO A 12 9.48 -1.42 -3.78
C PRO A 12 8.15 -1.20 -4.51
N ILE A 13 7.62 0.01 -4.41
CA ILE A 13 6.36 0.42 -5.04
C ILE A 13 6.63 1.66 -5.89
N ALA A 14 6.16 1.66 -7.14
CA ALA A 14 6.24 2.80 -8.03
C ALA A 14 4.85 3.41 -8.27
N THR A 15 4.79 4.72 -8.53
CA THR A 15 3.53 5.38 -8.92
C THR A 15 3.25 5.22 -10.41
N GLN A 16 2.00 5.42 -10.82
CA GLN A 16 1.60 5.34 -12.24
C GLN A 16 2.43 6.25 -13.14
N ASN A 17 2.83 7.43 -12.66
CA ASN A 17 3.61 8.41 -13.42
C ASN A 17 5.13 8.32 -13.16
N ALA A 18 5.60 7.29 -12.46
CA ALA A 18 7.04 7.08 -12.25
C ALA A 18 7.77 6.79 -13.57
N SER A 19 9.08 7.04 -13.59
CA SER A 19 9.94 6.73 -14.73
C SER A 19 9.96 5.21 -15.00
N PRO A 20 10.19 4.78 -16.26
CA PRO A 20 10.24 3.36 -16.60
C PRO A 20 11.19 2.54 -15.71
N PRO A 21 12.44 2.97 -15.43
CA PRO A 21 13.34 2.19 -14.56
C PRO A 21 12.81 1.96 -13.14
N CYS A 22 12.06 2.92 -12.59
CA CYS A 22 11.42 2.77 -11.28
C CYS A 22 10.29 1.75 -11.32
N LYS A 23 9.49 1.73 -12.40
CA LYS A 23 8.41 0.76 -12.59
C LYS A 23 8.94 -0.65 -12.81
N ASP A 24 10.00 -0.79 -13.60
CA ASP A 24 10.62 -2.08 -13.91
C ASP A 24 11.19 -2.78 -12.67
N SER A 25 11.56 -2.01 -11.64
CA SER A 25 12.09 -2.52 -10.38
C SER A 25 11.04 -2.72 -9.27
N ALA A 26 9.78 -2.34 -9.52
CA ALA A 26 8.72 -2.35 -8.52
C ALA A 26 7.98 -3.68 -8.49
N VAL A 27 7.60 -4.14 -7.28
CA VAL A 27 6.71 -5.32 -7.13
C VAL A 27 5.25 -4.95 -7.27
N HIS A 28 4.94 -3.66 -7.15
CA HIS A 28 3.60 -3.10 -7.34
C HIS A 28 3.72 -1.71 -7.96
N ILE A 29 2.86 -1.43 -8.92
CA ILE A 29 2.72 -0.11 -9.55
C ILE A 29 1.30 0.35 -9.27
N THR A 30 1.15 1.52 -8.64
CA THR A 30 -0.17 2.07 -8.37
C THR A 30 -0.86 2.47 -9.67
N GLN A 31 -2.18 2.40 -9.69
CA GLN A 31 -3.02 2.92 -10.77
C GLN A 31 -3.08 4.44 -10.74
N LYS A 32 -3.05 5.04 -9.54
CA LYS A 32 -3.00 6.50 -9.39
C LYS A 32 -1.60 7.05 -9.58
N SER A 33 -1.52 8.28 -10.06
CA SER A 33 -0.27 9.06 -10.10
C SER A 33 0.12 9.57 -8.72
N GLY A 34 1.41 9.88 -8.55
CA GLY A 34 1.89 10.60 -7.39
C GLY A 34 1.20 11.97 -7.29
N GLY A 35 0.75 12.32 -6.08
CA GLY A 35 -0.10 13.51 -5.85
C GLY A 35 -1.60 13.23 -5.94
N ASP A 36 -2.01 12.22 -6.71
CA ASP A 36 -3.43 11.89 -6.96
C ASP A 36 -3.94 10.74 -6.09
N GLY A 37 -3.28 10.49 -4.95
CA GLY A 37 -3.66 9.43 -4.01
C GLY A 37 -2.93 8.10 -4.18
N ALA A 38 -1.85 8.03 -4.97
CA ALA A 38 -1.02 6.82 -5.07
C ALA A 38 -0.51 6.30 -3.72
N PHE A 39 -0.17 7.19 -2.78
CA PHE A 39 0.26 6.76 -1.44
C PHE A 39 -0.86 6.06 -0.68
N ARG A 40 -2.08 6.60 -0.73
CA ARG A 40 -3.25 5.97 -0.09
C ARG A 40 -3.52 4.60 -0.68
N GLU A 41 -3.46 4.47 -2.00
CA GLU A 41 -3.62 3.21 -2.71
C GLU A 41 -2.55 2.18 -2.30
N ALA A 42 -1.28 2.58 -2.27
CA ALA A 42 -0.19 1.71 -1.84
C ALA A 42 -0.37 1.22 -0.40
N VAL A 43 -0.80 2.10 0.51
CA VAL A 43 -1.08 1.73 1.91
C VAL A 43 -2.26 0.75 1.99
N GLU A 44 -3.36 1.00 1.28
CA GLU A 44 -4.51 0.08 1.25
C GLU A 44 -4.13 -1.29 0.67
N TRP A 45 -3.33 -1.31 -0.40
CA TRP A 45 -2.82 -2.55 -0.98
C TRP A 45 -1.96 -3.33 0.03
N ILE A 46 -0.98 -2.68 0.68
CA ILE A 46 -0.14 -3.33 1.71
C ILE A 46 -1.00 -3.92 2.83
N LEU A 47 -1.98 -3.16 3.33
CA LEU A 47 -2.86 -3.62 4.41
C LEU A 47 -3.77 -4.76 3.97
N SER A 48 -4.17 -4.79 2.70
CA SER A 48 -4.95 -5.88 2.11
C SER A 48 -4.12 -7.16 2.00
N GLU A 49 -2.89 -7.08 1.50
CA GLU A 49 -1.95 -8.21 1.43
C GLU A 49 -1.62 -8.78 2.82
N GLN A 50 -1.73 -7.95 3.87
CA GLN A 50 -1.57 -8.36 5.26
C GLN A 50 -2.85 -8.89 5.92
N GLY A 51 -4.01 -8.78 5.25
CA GLY A 51 -5.32 -9.14 5.82
C GLY A 51 -5.78 -8.23 6.96
N ARG A 52 -5.34 -6.96 6.97
CA ARG A 52 -5.55 -6.00 8.07
C ARG A 52 -6.40 -4.79 7.70
N LEU A 53 -6.74 -4.61 6.42
CA LEU A 53 -7.41 -3.40 5.97
C LEU A 53 -8.77 -3.20 6.65
N ASP A 54 -9.62 -4.23 6.66
CA ASP A 54 -10.98 -4.14 7.21
C ASP A 54 -10.98 -3.83 8.71
N SER A 55 -10.10 -4.48 9.49
CA SER A 55 -10.01 -4.24 10.93
C SER A 55 -9.59 -2.80 11.22
N ILE A 56 -8.59 -2.28 10.49
CA ILE A 56 -8.12 -0.89 10.64
C ILE A 56 -9.23 0.11 10.28
N ILE A 57 -9.99 -0.14 9.21
CA ILE A 57 -11.13 0.71 8.85
C ILE A 57 -12.20 0.69 9.95
N SER A 58 -12.48 -0.48 10.52
CA SER A 58 -13.41 -0.62 11.64
C SER A 58 -12.95 0.16 12.87
N ASP A 59 -11.69 0.01 13.25
CA ASP A 59 -11.10 0.69 14.41
C ASP A 59 -11.12 2.22 14.25
N LEU A 60 -10.78 2.72 13.05
CA LEU A 60 -10.84 4.14 12.74
C LEU A 60 -12.27 4.70 12.83
N LYS A 61 -13.27 3.96 12.34
CA LYS A 61 -14.69 4.35 12.46
C LYS A 61 -15.12 4.46 13.92
N GLN A 62 -14.73 3.49 14.74
CA GLN A 62 -15.04 3.51 16.18
C GLN A 62 -14.37 4.69 16.88
N ASN A 63 -13.12 5.01 16.54
CA ASN A 63 -12.41 6.14 17.13
C ASN A 63 -13.06 7.50 16.79
N ILE A 64 -13.65 7.65 15.60
CA ILE A 64 -14.38 8.87 15.22
C ILE A 64 -15.74 8.95 15.91
N GLN A 65 -16.44 7.83 16.09
CA GLN A 65 -17.76 7.80 16.73
C GLN A 65 -17.71 8.01 18.25
N ASN A 66 -16.56 7.77 18.88
CA ASN A 66 -16.32 7.96 20.30
C ASN A 66 -15.64 9.31 20.64
N GLN A 67 -15.56 10.24 19.68
CA GLN A 67 -15.17 11.64 19.87
C GLN A 67 -16.39 12.53 20.12
#